data_AF-A0A2T2PBP0-F1
#
_entry.id   AF-A0A2T2PBP0-F1
#
_cell.length_a   1.000
_cell.length_b   1.000
_cell.length_c   1.000
_cell.angle_alpha   90.00
_cell.angle_beta   90.00
_cell.angle_gamma   90.00
#
_symmetry.space_group_name_H-M   'P 1'
#
loop_
_entity.id
_entity.type
_entity.pdbx_description
1 polymer ?
#
loop_
_entity_poly.entity_id
_entity_poly.type
_entity_poly.pdbx_seq_one_letter_code
_entity_poly.pdbx_strand_id
1 'polypeptide(L)'
;FKYNDTFSLPPDNYTNTAWDDIFPPGAGFITHPQFSPNISGLAVFHQLHCINQLRLGFYQTETQNLGFPYDPAHARHCFDYLRQSIMCAADSNIEPIVNELNGISGWGNQRVCRDFEGLAEWAERWKATEDHGSGLGI
;
A
#
# COMPACT_ATOMS: atom_id res chain seq x y z
N PHE A 1 7.29 -8.14 -11.51
CA PHE A 1 5.85 -7.81 -11.55
C PHE A 1 5.38 -7.72 -13.00
N LYS A 2 4.12 -8.07 -13.28
CA LYS A 2 3.50 -7.85 -14.60
C LYS A 2 2.42 -6.82 -14.41
N TYR A 3 2.43 -5.75 -15.20
CA TYR A 3 1.44 -4.70 -15.07
C TYR A 3 0.03 -5.26 -15.30
N ASN A 4 -0.89 -4.92 -14.41
CA ASN A 4 -2.30 -5.24 -14.50
C ASN A 4 -3.13 -3.96 -14.33
N ASP A 5 -3.64 -3.46 -15.45
CA ASP A 5 -4.40 -2.22 -15.53
C ASP A 5 -5.70 -2.26 -14.72
N THR A 6 -6.27 -3.44 -14.46
CA THR A 6 -7.46 -3.60 -13.60
C THR A 6 -7.29 -2.91 -12.24
N PHE A 7 -6.07 -2.90 -11.69
CA PHE A 7 -5.78 -2.27 -10.39
C PHE A 7 -5.39 -0.79 -10.50
N SER A 8 -5.31 -0.27 -11.72
CA SER A 8 -4.89 1.10 -12.04
C SER A 8 -5.99 1.97 -12.60
N LEU A 9 -7.10 1.38 -13.07
CA LEU A 9 -8.23 2.06 -13.72
C LEU A 9 -9.19 2.75 -12.74
N PRO A 10 -10.10 3.64 -13.21
CA PRO A 10 -11.12 4.29 -12.38
C PRO A 10 -12.02 3.29 -11.63
N PRO A 11 -12.61 3.67 -10.48
CA PRO A 11 -13.54 2.81 -9.76
C PRO A 11 -14.82 2.55 -10.55
N ASP A 12 -15.11 1.27 -10.73
CA ASP A 12 -16.34 0.71 -11.29
C ASP A 12 -16.59 -0.67 -10.66
N ASN A 13 -17.68 -1.34 -11.06
CA ASN A 13 -18.01 -2.66 -10.50
C ASN A 13 -16.88 -3.69 -10.71
N TYR A 14 -16.20 -3.65 -11.86
CA TYR A 14 -15.18 -4.64 -12.20
C TYR A 14 -13.91 -4.44 -11.37
N THR A 15 -13.38 -3.22 -11.37
CA THR A 15 -12.15 -2.86 -10.66
C THR A 15 -12.35 -2.91 -9.15
N ASN A 16 -13.50 -2.51 -8.63
CA ASN A 16 -13.78 -2.59 -7.19
C ASN A 16 -13.87 -4.05 -6.74
N THR A 17 -14.55 -4.90 -7.51
CA THR A 17 -14.56 -6.36 -7.23
C THR A 17 -13.15 -6.93 -7.25
N ALA A 18 -12.33 -6.56 -8.25
CA ALA A 18 -10.95 -7.04 -8.32
C ALA A 18 -10.11 -6.64 -7.08
N TRP A 19 -10.30 -5.41 -6.56
CA TRP A 19 -9.65 -4.96 -5.33
C TRP A 19 -10.17 -5.71 -4.09
N ASP A 20 -11.48 -5.93 -4.00
CA ASP A 20 -12.10 -6.67 -2.89
C ASP A 20 -11.65 -8.14 -2.86
N ASP A 21 -11.52 -8.78 -4.03
CA ASP A 21 -11.09 -10.17 -4.18
C ASP A 21 -9.65 -10.44 -3.75
N ILE A 22 -8.83 -9.41 -3.54
CA ILE A 22 -7.48 -9.56 -2.95
C ILE A 22 -7.59 -9.99 -1.49
N PHE A 23 -8.65 -9.57 -0.79
CA PHE A 23 -8.80 -9.77 0.64
C PHE A 23 -9.36 -11.16 0.95
N PRO A 24 -8.81 -11.87 1.95
CA PRO A 24 -9.42 -13.10 2.42
C PRO A 24 -10.76 -12.81 3.11
N PRO A 25 -11.61 -13.84 3.30
CA PRO A 25 -12.76 -13.72 4.18
C PRO A 25 -12.38 -13.11 5.54
N GLY A 26 -13.11 -12.08 5.98
CA GLY A 26 -12.77 -11.31 7.17
C GLY A 26 -11.79 -10.15 6.94
N ALA A 27 -11.46 -9.83 5.69
CA ALA A 27 -10.66 -8.66 5.28
C ALA A 27 -9.25 -8.57 5.89
N GLY A 28 -8.72 -9.69 6.39
CA GLY A 28 -7.41 -9.73 7.05
C GLY A 28 -7.42 -9.39 8.54
N PHE A 29 -8.60 -9.27 9.15
CA PHE A 29 -8.74 -9.22 10.60
C PHE A 29 -8.63 -10.61 11.22
N ILE A 30 -7.91 -10.70 12.33
CA ILE A 30 -7.62 -11.94 13.04
C ILE A 30 -7.88 -11.81 14.54
N THR A 31 -8.16 -12.95 15.16
CA THR A 31 -8.06 -13.16 16.61
C THR A 31 -7.26 -14.45 16.83
N HIS A 32 -6.21 -14.40 17.63
CA HIS A 32 -5.34 -15.55 17.91
C HIS A 32 -5.01 -15.64 19.41
N PRO A 33 -5.26 -16.78 20.09
CA PRO A 33 -5.14 -16.90 21.55
C PRO A 33 -3.80 -16.43 22.15
N GLN A 34 -2.70 -16.65 21.42
CA GLN A 34 -1.35 -16.31 21.91
C GLN A 34 -0.81 -14.96 21.41
N PHE A 35 -1.17 -14.56 20.18
CA PHE A 35 -0.49 -13.47 19.47
C PHE A 35 -1.39 -12.24 19.30
N SER A 36 -2.72 -12.43 19.38
CA SER A 36 -3.71 -11.36 19.29
C SER A 36 -5.01 -11.79 19.99
N PRO A 37 -5.08 -11.74 21.33
CA PRO A 37 -6.28 -12.15 22.06
C PRO A 37 -7.53 -11.31 21.74
N ASN A 38 -7.32 -10.07 21.30
CA ASN A 38 -8.34 -9.18 20.76
C ASN A 38 -8.27 -9.16 19.23
N ILE A 39 -9.32 -8.61 18.59
CA ILE A 39 -9.33 -8.41 17.14
C ILE A 39 -8.19 -7.45 16.76
N SER A 40 -7.41 -7.85 15.75
CA SER A 40 -6.34 -7.05 15.14
C SER A 40 -6.34 -7.25 13.62
N GLY A 41 -5.78 -6.31 12.86
CA GLY A 41 -5.54 -6.47 11.42
C GLY A 41 -4.11 -6.95 11.14
N LEU A 42 -3.89 -7.63 10.02
CA LEU A 42 -2.54 -7.81 9.49
C LEU A 42 -2.14 -6.61 8.62
N ALA A 43 -0.91 -6.14 8.79
CA ALA A 43 -0.37 -4.96 8.15
C ALA A 43 -0.49 -4.99 6.61
N VAL A 44 -0.25 -6.14 5.96
CA VAL A 44 -0.38 -6.28 4.51
C VAL A 44 -1.77 -5.89 3.99
N PHE A 45 -2.84 -6.28 4.69
CA PHE A 45 -4.21 -5.97 4.28
C PHE A 45 -4.57 -4.52 4.59
N HIS A 46 -4.04 -3.97 5.69
CA HIS A 46 -4.16 -2.54 5.94
C HIS A 46 -3.45 -1.71 4.86
N GLN A 47 -2.25 -2.08 4.47
CA GLN A 47 -1.48 -1.43 3.39
C GLN A 47 -2.24 -1.48 2.05
N LEU A 48 -2.83 -2.64 1.72
CA LEU A 48 -3.68 -2.82 0.53
C LEU A 48 -4.93 -1.93 0.59
N HIS A 49 -5.59 -1.86 1.75
CA HIS A 49 -6.72 -0.97 1.96
C HIS A 49 -6.30 0.49 1.73
N CYS A 50 -5.21 0.94 2.36
CA CYS A 50 -4.73 2.31 2.24
C CYS A 50 -4.39 2.69 0.79
N ILE A 51 -3.70 1.83 0.04
CA ILE A 51 -3.37 2.15 -1.36
C ILE A 51 -4.62 2.19 -2.25
N ASN A 52 -5.64 1.37 -1.99
CA ASN A 52 -6.92 1.48 -2.69
C ASN A 52 -7.67 2.77 -2.33
N GLN A 53 -7.66 3.18 -1.05
CA GLN A 53 -8.23 4.46 -0.63
C GLN A 53 -7.57 5.65 -1.34
N LEU A 54 -6.24 5.61 -1.53
CA LEU A 54 -5.52 6.62 -2.30
C LEU A 54 -5.94 6.61 -3.79
N ARG A 55 -6.13 5.43 -4.39
CA ARG A 55 -6.67 5.30 -5.75
C ARG A 55 -8.05 5.94 -5.88
N LEU A 56 -8.96 5.66 -4.94
CA LEU A 56 -10.30 6.23 -4.93
C LEU A 56 -10.25 7.76 -4.81
N GLY A 57 -9.42 8.29 -3.90
CA GLY A 57 -9.21 9.72 -3.74
C GLY A 57 -8.64 10.38 -5.00
N PHE A 58 -7.65 9.77 -5.64
CA PHE A 58 -7.09 10.25 -6.91
C PHE A 58 -8.18 10.37 -7.98
N TYR A 59 -9.00 9.33 -8.19
CA TYR A 59 -10.07 9.39 -9.18
C TYR A 59 -11.20 10.36 -8.82
N GLN A 60 -11.47 10.57 -7.54
CA GLN A 60 -12.36 11.65 -7.10
C GLN A 60 -11.83 13.03 -7.53
N THR A 61 -10.52 13.28 -7.37
CA THR A 61 -9.92 14.55 -7.80
C THR A 61 -9.89 14.73 -9.32
N GLU A 62 -9.61 13.65 -10.07
CA GLU A 62 -9.62 13.64 -11.54
C GLU A 62 -11.03 13.92 -12.08
N THR A 63 -12.05 13.23 -11.56
CA THR A 63 -13.45 13.41 -12.00
C THR A 63 -13.99 14.80 -11.69
N GLN A 64 -13.53 15.42 -10.61
CA GLN A 64 -13.90 16.78 -10.24
C GLN A 64 -13.02 17.86 -10.91
N ASN A 65 -12.08 17.46 -11.76
CA ASN A 65 -11.10 18.36 -12.41
C ASN A 65 -10.39 19.28 -11.40
N LEU A 66 -10.13 18.81 -10.19
CA LEU A 66 -9.46 19.59 -9.14
C LEU A 66 -7.95 19.79 -9.41
N GLY A 67 -7.44 19.13 -10.44
CA GLY A 67 -6.04 19.18 -10.85
C GLY A 67 -5.17 18.23 -10.04
N PHE A 68 -4.49 17.31 -10.71
CA PHE A 68 -3.39 16.55 -10.14
C PHE A 68 -2.08 17.14 -10.69
N PRO A 69 -1.16 17.63 -9.85
CA PRO A 69 0.02 18.37 -10.31
C PRO A 69 1.10 17.50 -10.96
N TYR A 70 0.84 16.20 -11.16
CA TYR A 70 1.76 15.22 -11.74
C TYR A 70 1.07 14.44 -12.86
N ASP A 71 1.84 13.72 -13.68
CA ASP A 71 1.31 12.87 -14.74
C ASP A 71 0.32 11.82 -14.17
N PRO A 72 -0.97 11.86 -14.56
CA PRO A 72 -1.96 10.89 -14.15
C PRO A 72 -1.57 9.45 -14.51
N ALA A 73 -0.84 9.24 -15.61
CA ALA A 73 -0.38 7.91 -16.00
C ALA A 73 0.62 7.33 -14.98
N HIS A 74 1.48 8.17 -14.42
CA HIS A 74 2.42 7.76 -13.37
C HIS A 74 1.69 7.32 -12.11
N ALA A 75 0.70 8.10 -11.64
CA ALA A 75 -0.13 7.74 -10.49
C ALA A 75 -0.85 6.39 -10.71
N ARG A 76 -1.44 6.20 -11.89
CA ARG A 76 -2.16 4.96 -12.26
C ARG A 76 -1.23 3.75 -12.21
N HIS A 77 -0.06 3.82 -12.85
CA HIS A 77 0.94 2.76 -12.81
C HIS A 77 1.41 2.46 -11.38
N CYS A 78 1.60 3.49 -10.55
CA CYS A 78 2.05 3.35 -9.18
C CYS A 78 1.09 2.53 -8.32
N PHE A 79 -0.24 2.63 -8.53
CA PHE A 79 -1.20 1.84 -7.76
C PHE A 79 -0.98 0.34 -7.91
N ASP A 80 -0.84 -0.17 -9.14
CA ASP A 80 -0.60 -1.59 -9.37
C ASP A 80 0.82 -2.01 -8.97
N TYR A 81 1.83 -1.16 -9.21
CA TYR A 81 3.21 -1.43 -8.78
C TYR A 81 3.32 -1.58 -7.24
N LEU A 82 2.72 -0.64 -6.50
CA LEU A 82 2.73 -0.66 -5.04
C LEU A 82 1.89 -1.81 -4.49
N ARG A 83 0.72 -2.09 -5.07
CA ARG A 83 -0.11 -3.26 -4.73
C ARG A 83 0.71 -4.56 -4.84
N GLN A 84 1.39 -4.76 -5.97
CA GLN A 84 2.22 -5.95 -6.18
C GLN A 84 3.42 -6.00 -5.22
N SER A 85 4.02 -4.85 -4.92
CA SER A 85 5.14 -4.75 -3.97
C SER A 85 4.71 -5.08 -2.54
N ILE A 86 3.53 -4.60 -2.10
CA ILE A 86 2.92 -4.90 -0.80
C ILE A 86 2.63 -6.40 -0.70
N MET A 87 1.99 -7.00 -1.73
CA MET A 87 1.71 -8.44 -1.75
C MET A 87 2.99 -9.28 -1.76
N CYS A 88 4.04 -8.81 -2.42
CA CYS A 88 5.34 -9.48 -2.43
C CYS A 88 6.06 -9.39 -1.07
N ALA A 89 5.92 -8.27 -0.37
CA ALA A 89 6.50 -8.09 0.96
C ALA A 89 5.74 -8.88 2.03
N ALA A 90 4.42 -9.03 1.86
CA ALA A 90 3.52 -9.77 2.75
C ALA A 90 3.75 -9.44 4.23
N ASP A 91 3.69 -8.14 4.57
CA ASP A 91 3.92 -7.66 5.93
C ASP A 91 2.97 -8.34 6.93
N SER A 92 3.53 -9.25 7.73
CA SER A 92 2.80 -10.08 8.69
C SER A 92 2.69 -9.46 10.08
N ASN A 93 3.07 -8.18 10.25
CA ASN A 93 2.91 -7.51 11.54
C ASN A 93 1.42 -7.42 11.94
N ILE A 94 1.15 -7.60 13.23
CA ILE A 94 -0.19 -7.54 13.82
C ILE A 94 -0.44 -6.12 14.32
N GLU A 95 -1.56 -5.55 13.89
CA GLU A 95 -1.97 -4.18 14.21
C GLU A 95 -3.25 -4.19 15.05
N PRO A 96 -3.19 -3.86 16.35
CA PRO A 96 -4.36 -3.82 17.22
C PRO A 96 -5.38 -2.77 16.78
N ILE A 97 -6.65 -3.05 17.03
CA ILE A 97 -7.73 -2.08 16.88
C ILE A 97 -7.55 -0.96 17.92
N VAL A 98 -7.65 0.27 17.45
CA VAL A 98 -7.70 1.49 18.27
C VAL A 98 -9.17 1.85 18.44
N ASN A 99 -9.66 1.72 19.67
CA ASN A 99 -11.09 1.88 19.99
C ASN A 99 -11.61 3.27 19.62
N GLU A 100 -10.81 4.31 19.80
CA GLU A 100 -11.18 5.70 19.50
C GLU A 100 -11.36 5.95 18.00
N LEU A 101 -10.70 5.15 17.16
CA LEU A 101 -10.75 5.23 15.70
C LEU A 101 -11.77 4.26 15.09
N ASN A 102 -12.31 3.33 15.89
CA ASN A 102 -13.08 2.18 15.41
C ASN A 102 -12.38 1.45 14.25
N GLY A 103 -11.05 1.31 14.34
CA GLY A 103 -10.21 0.83 13.25
C GLY A 103 -8.75 0.65 13.65
N ILE A 104 -7.90 0.33 12.69
CA ILE A 104 -6.45 0.17 12.89
C ILE A 104 -5.73 1.48 12.53
N SER A 105 -4.83 1.94 13.39
CA SER A 105 -4.01 3.12 13.11
C SER A 105 -2.75 2.79 12.30
N GLY A 106 -2.26 1.55 12.43
CA GLY A 106 -0.96 1.12 11.91
C GLY A 106 0.26 1.59 12.73
N TRP A 107 0.04 2.43 13.74
CA TRP A 107 1.09 3.10 14.52
C TRP A 107 1.27 2.50 15.92
N GLY A 108 2.45 2.71 16.52
CA GLY A 108 2.74 2.31 17.90
C GLY A 108 3.02 0.81 18.10
N ASN A 109 3.01 0.02 17.03
CA ASN A 109 3.30 -1.40 17.06
C ASN A 109 4.78 -1.66 16.80
N GLN A 110 5.37 -2.59 17.55
CA GLN A 110 6.72 -3.06 17.26
C GLN A 110 6.71 -3.80 15.91
N ARG A 111 7.65 -3.44 15.03
CA ARG A 111 7.83 -4.10 13.73
C ARG A 111 9.24 -4.66 13.62
N VAL A 112 9.35 -5.77 12.90
CA VAL A 112 10.64 -6.25 12.38
C VAL A 112 10.73 -5.81 10.93
N CYS A 113 11.68 -4.91 10.66
CA CYS A 113 11.89 -4.34 9.34
C CYS A 113 13.10 -4.95 8.65
N ARG A 114 13.14 -4.84 7.32
CA ARG A 114 14.40 -4.97 6.57
C ARG A 114 15.27 -3.75 6.88
N ASP A 115 16.58 -3.95 6.85
CA ASP A 115 17.57 -2.89 7.06
C ASP A 115 17.54 -1.89 5.90
N PHE A 116 16.84 -0.77 6.10
CA PHE A 116 16.66 0.25 5.07
C PHE A 116 17.95 1.05 4.89
N GLU A 117 18.59 1.40 6.00
CA GLU A 117 19.84 2.15 6.03
C GLU A 117 20.95 1.38 5.33
N GLY A 118 21.13 0.09 5.65
CA GLY A 118 22.13 -0.76 4.99
C GLY A 118 21.88 -0.90 3.48
N LEU A 119 20.61 -0.94 3.05
CA LEU A 119 20.26 -0.95 1.63
C LEU A 119 20.52 0.40 0.96
N ALA A 120 20.20 1.51 1.64
CA ALA A 120 20.44 2.86 1.14
C ALA A 120 21.94 3.12 0.95
N GLU A 121 22.77 2.76 1.94
CA GLU A 121 24.23 2.85 1.83
C GLU A 121 24.78 1.96 0.71
N TRP A 122 24.22 0.75 0.54
CA TRP A 122 24.62 -0.11 -0.57
C TRP A 122 24.28 0.53 -1.92
N ALA A 123 23.09 1.12 -2.07
CA ALA A 123 22.69 1.82 -3.29
C ALA A 123 23.58 3.03 -3.58
N GLU A 124 23.94 3.81 -2.55
CA GLU A 124 24.86 4.95 -2.69
C GLU A 124 26.25 4.52 -3.17
N ARG A 125 26.82 3.44 -2.60
CA ARG A 125 28.12 2.91 -3.02
C ARG A 125 28.17 2.49 -4.49
N TRP A 126 27.03 2.08 -5.04
CA TRP A 126 26.90 1.58 -6.41
C TRP A 126 26.07 2.49 -7.32
N LYS A 127 25.91 3.75 -6.95
CA LYS A 127 25.09 4.70 -7.71
C LYS A 127 25.60 4.87 -9.14
N ALA A 128 24.66 4.93 -10.08
CA ALA A 128 24.96 5.10 -11.50
C ALA A 128 25.26 6.56 -11.87
N THR A 129 24.69 7.52 -11.13
CA THR A 129 24.88 8.95 -11.30
C THR A 129 25.02 9.65 -9.94
N GLU A 130 25.44 10.91 -9.94
CA GLU A 130 25.52 11.78 -8.75
C GLU A 130 24.22 12.57 -8.53
N ASP A 131 23.13 12.25 -9.24
CA ASP A 131 21.89 12.99 -9.14
C ASP A 131 21.22 12.81 -7.77
N HIS A 132 20.61 13.88 -7.28
CA HIS A 132 19.88 13.91 -6.02
C HIS A 132 18.42 14.27 -6.27
N GLY A 133 17.51 13.36 -5.89
CA GLY A 133 16.07 13.58 -5.99
C GLY A 133 15.27 12.30 -5.86
N SER A 134 13.95 12.43 -5.66
CA SER A 134 13.01 11.30 -5.60
C SER A 134 12.60 10.80 -6.99
N GLY A 135 13.11 11.40 -8.07
CA GLY A 135 12.78 11.03 -9.44
C GLY A 135 13.61 9.84 -9.91
N LEU A 136 12.96 8.70 -10.14
CA LEU A 136 13.58 7.54 -10.81
C LEU A 136 13.73 7.73 -12.34
N GLY A 137 13.76 8.99 -12.81
CA GLY A 137 14.01 9.32 -14.20
C GLY A 137 15.52 9.39 -14.43
N ILE A 138 16.03 8.47 -15.23
CA ILE A 138 17.41 8.50 -15.76
C ILE A 138 17.55 9.71 -16.69
#